data_AF-A0A370BC33-F1
#
_entry.id   AF-A0A370BC33-F1
#
_cell.length_a   1.000
_cell.length_b   1.000
_cell.length_c   1.000
_cell.angle_alpha   90.00
_cell.angle_beta   90.00
_cell.angle_gamma   90.00
#
_symmetry.space_group_name_H-M   'P 1'
#
loop_
_entity.id
_entity.type
_entity.pdbx_description
1 polymer ?
#
loop_
_entity_poly.entity_id
_entity_poly.type
_entity_poly.pdbx_seq_one_letter_code
_entity_poly.pdbx_strand_id
1 'polypeptide(L)' 'MPYIYRCEQCRSTSEPVATRRAARSERRWHRAREHGGMIPDGESIAPDDHNALDTGGLLLAILIGCLIVAALTRITA' A
#
# COMPACT_ATOMS: atom_id res chain seq x y z
N MET A 1 -0.21 15.37 -37.03
CA MET A 1 -1.08 14.47 -36.24
C MET A 1 -1.29 15.09 -34.86
N PRO A 2 -2.54 15.23 -34.40
CA PRO A 2 -2.84 15.72 -33.06
C PRO A 2 -2.52 14.66 -31.99
N TYR A 3 -2.34 15.10 -30.75
CA TYR A 3 -2.01 14.26 -29.60
C TYR A 3 -3.18 14.24 -28.63
N ILE A 4 -3.45 13.08 -28.04
CA ILE A 4 -4.52 12.91 -27.06
C ILE A 4 -3.92 12.26 -25.81
N TYR A 5 -4.27 12.78 -24.64
CA TYR A 5 -4.06 12.13 -23.36
C TYR A 5 -5.32 11.37 -22.93
N ARG A 6 -5.14 10.13 -22.45
CA ARG A 6 -6.17 9.28 -21.87
C ARG A 6 -5.81 8.92 -20.44
N CYS A 7 -6.75 9.10 -19.51
CA CYS A 7 -6.61 8.63 -18.14
C CYS A 7 -7.31 7.27 -18.00
N GLU A 8 -6.58 6.22 -17.65
CA GLU A 8 -7.16 4.88 -17.47
C GLU A 8 -8.06 4.78 -16.23
N GLN A 9 -7.75 5.54 -15.16
CA GLN A 9 -8.54 5.54 -13.93
C GLN A 9 -9.90 6.21 -14.12
N CYS A 10 -9.92 7.43 -14.67
CA CYS A 10 -11.17 8.15 -14.93
C CYS A 10 -11.89 7.69 -16.21
N ARG A 11 -11.20 6.90 -17.06
CA ARG A 11 -11.61 6.60 -18.45
C ARG A 11 -11.91 7.84 -19.29
N SER A 12 -11.36 9.00 -18.89
CA SER A 12 -11.53 10.27 -19.57
C SER A 12 -10.47 10.45 -20.66
N THR A 13 -10.89 11.07 -21.76
CA THR A 13 -10.02 11.39 -22.90
C THR A 13 -10.03 12.89 -23.09
N SER A 14 -8.85 13.49 -23.15
CA SER A 14 -8.68 14.93 -23.43
C SER A 14 -9.04 15.28 -24.87
N GLU A 15 -9.30 16.57 -25.12
CA GLU A 15 -9.40 17.07 -26.48
C GLU A 15 -8.08 16.91 -27.24
N PRO A 16 -8.10 16.76 -28.58
CA PRO A 16 -6.87 16.64 -29.35
C PRO A 16 -6.08 17.94 -29.37
N VAL A 17 -4.81 17.88 -28.97
CA VAL A 17 -3.90 19.03 -28.94
C VAL A 17 -2.79 18.94 -29.99
N ALA A 18 -2.30 20.09 -30.46
CA ALA A 18 -1.33 20.14 -31.56
C ALA A 18 0.04 19.53 -31.23
N THR A 19 0.43 19.45 -29.94
CA THR A 19 1.76 19.01 -29.55
C THR A 19 1.76 18.00 -28.41
N ARG A 20 2.76 17.11 -28.41
CA ARG A 20 2.98 16.16 -27.32
C ARG A 20 3.22 16.84 -25.97
N ARG A 21 3.83 18.04 -25.98
CA ARG A 21 4.08 18.83 -24.77
C ARG A 21 2.77 19.31 -24.14
N ALA A 22 1.81 19.75 -24.95
CA ALA A 22 0.49 20.14 -24.48
C ALA A 22 -0.25 18.96 -23.82
N ALA A 23 -0.28 17.79 -24.45
CA ALA A 23 -0.94 16.59 -23.89
C ALA A 23 -0.32 16.16 -22.55
N ARG A 24 1.01 16.30 -22.40
CA ARG A 24 1.68 16.05 -21.11
C ARG A 24 1.31 17.08 -20.04
N SER A 25 1.06 18.32 -20.43
CA SER A 25 0.62 19.38 -19.51
C SER A 25 -0.78 19.10 -18.99
N GLU A 26 -1.71 18.74 -19.88
CA GLU A 26 -3.07 18.33 -19.52
C GLU A 26 -3.07 17.12 -18.59
N ARG A 27 -2.26 16.10 -18.88
CA ARG A 27 -2.06 14.96 -17.97
C ARG A 27 -1.66 15.39 -16.57
N ARG A 28 -0.68 16.29 -16.45
CA ARG A 28 -0.20 16.75 -15.13
C ARG A 28 -1.25 17.55 -14.40
N TRP A 29 -1.93 18.46 -15.10
CA TRP A 29 -3.01 19.26 -14.53
C TRP A 29 -4.16 18.39 -14.06
N HIS A 30 -4.62 17.45 -14.90
CA HIS A 30 -5.67 16.50 -14.56
C HIS A 30 -5.28 15.65 -13.35
N ARG A 31 -4.07 15.09 -13.33
CA ARG A 31 -3.58 14.30 -12.19
C ARG A 31 -3.50 15.11 -10.90
N ALA A 32 -2.97 16.33 -10.97
CA ALA A 32 -2.89 17.22 -9.80
C ALA A 32 -4.28 17.50 -9.21
N ARG A 33 -5.26 17.75 -10.09
CA ARG A 33 -6.60 18.16 -9.69
C ARG A 33 -7.49 17.00 -9.25
N GLU A 34 -7.50 15.91 -10.00
CA GLU A 34 -8.42 14.77 -9.80
C GLU A 34 -7.80 13.63 -8.98
N HIS A 35 -6.47 13.54 -8.94
CA HIS A 35 -5.74 12.45 -8.26
C HIS A 35 -4.71 12.96 -7.24
N GLY A 36 -4.81 14.23 -6.82
CA GLY A 36 -3.90 14.83 -5.85
C GLY A 36 -2.43 14.93 -6.32
N GLY A 37 -2.17 14.76 -7.61
CA GLY A 37 -0.83 14.78 -8.20
C GLY A 37 -0.11 13.43 -8.15
N MET A 38 -0.67 12.46 -7.42
CA MET A 38 -0.09 11.14 -7.26
C MET A 38 -0.14 10.34 -8.57
N ILE A 39 0.91 9.59 -8.83
CA ILE A 39 1.00 8.75 -10.02
C ILE A 39 0.05 7.55 -9.82
N PRO A 40 -0.82 7.20 -10.81
CA PRO A 40 -1.59 5.97 -10.79
C PRO A 40 -0.73 4.73 -10.52
N ASP A 41 -1.24 3.78 -9.74
CA ASP A 41 -0.44 2.70 -9.14
C ASP A 41 0.44 1.88 -10.11
N GLY A 42 1.70 1.82 -9.69
CA GLY A 42 2.76 0.82 -9.93
C GLY A 42 3.78 0.84 -8.78
N GLU A 43 3.41 1.47 -7.65
CA GLU A 43 4.23 1.65 -6.46
C GLU A 43 3.51 0.93 -5.31
N SER A 44 4.07 -0.18 -4.85
CA SER A 44 3.48 -0.95 -3.76
C SER A 44 3.78 -0.27 -2.42
N ILE A 45 2.74 0.05 -1.64
CA ILE A 45 2.88 0.37 -0.22
C ILE A 45 3.00 -0.96 0.54
N ALA A 46 4.16 -1.22 1.14
CA ALA A 46 4.39 -2.40 1.96
C ALA A 46 3.83 -2.19 3.39
N PRO A 47 3.33 -3.24 4.06
CA PRO A 47 2.95 -3.15 5.47
C PRO A 47 4.19 -2.85 6.32
N ASP A 48 4.03 -1.93 7.27
CA ASP A 48 5.02 -1.73 8.34
C ASP A 48 5.04 -2.98 9.22
N ASP A 49 6.08 -3.81 9.05
CA ASP A 49 6.23 -5.08 9.75
C ASP A 49 6.63 -4.90 11.22
N HIS A 50 6.86 -3.67 11.69
CA HIS A 50 7.35 -3.40 13.04
C HIS A 50 6.31 -3.63 14.16
N ASN A 51 5.01 -3.75 13.83
CA ASN A 51 3.92 -3.93 14.81
C ASN A 51 3.15 -5.25 14.66
N ALA A 52 3.60 -6.15 13.80
CA ALA A 52 2.99 -7.48 13.71
C ALA A 52 3.45 -8.30 14.91
N LEU A 53 2.65 -8.31 15.99
CA LEU A 53 2.74 -9.36 16.99
C LEU A 53 2.52 -10.69 16.26
N ASP A 54 3.61 -11.40 15.99
CA ASP A 54 3.57 -12.71 15.36
C ASP A 54 2.73 -13.64 16.24
N THR A 55 1.57 -14.05 15.73
CA THR A 55 0.66 -14.98 16.40
C THR A 55 1.39 -16.26 16.80
N GLY A 56 2.40 -16.68 16.03
CA GLY A 56 3.26 -17.81 16.37
C GLY A 56 4.09 -17.55 17.63
N GLY A 57 4.72 -16.37 17.73
CA GLY A 57 5.45 -15.93 18.92
C GLY A 57 4.58 -15.87 20.18
N LEU A 58 3.33 -15.39 20.06
CA LEU A 58 2.40 -15.33 21.19
C LEU A 58 2.01 -16.74 21.70
N LEU A 59 1.67 -17.65 20.79
CA LEU A 59 1.33 -19.03 21.15
C LEU A 59 2.51 -19.76 21.80
N LEU A 60 3.73 -19.55 21.31
CA LEU A 60 4.94 -20.11 21.91
C LEU A 60 5.15 -19.58 23.34
N ALA A 61 4.99 -18.27 23.55
CA ALA A 61 5.12 -17.65 24.87
C ALA A 61 4.11 -18.22 25.88
N ILE A 62 2.85 -18.41 25.46
CA ILE A 62 1.80 -19.02 26.28
C ILE A 62 2.17 -20.47 26.64
N LEU A 63 2.62 -21.27 25.67
CA LEU A 63 3.04 -22.65 25.91
C LEU A 63 4.20 -22.73 26.91
N ILE A 64 5.22 -21.88 26.74
CA ILE A 64 6.36 -21.81 27.67
C ILE A 64 5.88 -21.42 29.07
N GLY A 65 5.02 -20.40 29.19
CA GLY A 65 4.44 -20.00 30.47
C GLY A 65 3.69 -21.14 31.16
N CYS A 66 2.85 -21.86 30.43
CA CYS A 66 2.11 -23.02 30.96
C CYS A 66 3.05 -24.13 31.46
N LEU A 67 4.13 -24.42 30.71
CA LEU A 67 5.12 -25.42 31.12
C LEU A 67 5.89 -25.01 32.38
N ILE A 68 6.26 -23.73 32.49
CA ILE A 68 6.94 -23.20 33.68
C ILE A 68 6.02 -23.34 34.90
N VAL A 69 4.75 -22.90 34.79
CA VAL A 69 3.78 -23.02 35.89
C VAL A 69 3.58 -24.47 36.29
N ALA A 70 3.41 -25.38 35.33
CA ALA A 70 3.24 -26.81 35.60
C ALA A 70 4.48 -27.46 36.24
N ALA A 71 5.68 -26.99 35.91
CA ALA A 71 6.91 -27.47 36.54
C ALA A 71 7.02 -26.97 37.98
N LEU A 72 6.72 -25.70 38.22
CA LEU A 72 6.77 -25.10 39.56
C LEU A 72 5.80 -25.78 40.51
N THR A 73 4.56 -26.06 40.09
CA THR A 73 3.57 -26.74 40.94
C THR A 73 3.99 -28.15 41.35
N ARG A 74 4.78 -28.85 40.52
CA ARG A 74 5.32 -30.19 40.84
C ARG A 74 6.51 -30.15 41.79
N ILE A 75 7.24 -29.05 41.86
CA ILE A 75 8.41 -28.89 42.73
C ILE A 75 7.96 -28.45 44.14
N THR A 76 6.85 -27.71 44.23
CA THR A 76 6.31 -27.19 45.50
C THR A 76 5.33 -28.14 46.19
N ALA A 77 5.00 -29.28 45.58
CA ALA A 77 4.14 -30.32 46.13
C ALA A 77 4.98 -31.47 46.70
#